data_AF-A0A1Q8BPH2-F1
#
_entry.id   AF-A0A1Q8BPH2-F1
#
_cell.length_a   1.000
_cell.length_b   1.000
_cell.length_c   1.000
_cell.angle_alpha   90.00
_cell.angle_beta   90.00
_cell.angle_gamma   90.00
#
_symmetry.space_group_name_H-M   'P 1'
#
loop_
_entity.id
_entity.type
_entity.pdbx_description
1 polymer ?
#
loop_
_entity_poly.entity_id
_entity_poly.type
_entity_poly.pdbx_seq_one_letter_code
_entity_poly.pdbx_strand_id
1 'polypeptide(L)'
;MRLSKDKTSLIYNQFLTLSGIPPDTYEYRLGNRSALEWVIDQYQVSTDKRSGITNDPNREDDPQYILRLIGQVITVSLETVKIVRSLPPLGLPEEKSPTSPAVNLE
;
A
#
# COMPACT_ATOMS: atom_id res chain seq x y z
N MET A 1 -7.09 -2.06 13.02
CA MET A 1 -5.91 -2.57 12.29
C MET A 1 -4.77 -1.56 12.36
N ARG A 2 -3.51 -2.01 12.41
CA ARG A 2 -2.33 -1.11 12.42
C ARG A 2 -1.08 -1.81 11.87
N LEU A 3 -0.30 -1.11 11.04
CA LEU A 3 1.01 -1.59 10.59
C LEU A 3 2.07 -1.46 11.69
N SER A 4 3.00 -2.40 11.73
CA SER A 4 4.25 -2.28 12.48
C SER A 4 5.11 -1.12 11.96
N LYS A 5 6.05 -0.63 12.76
CA LYS A 5 6.89 0.52 12.40
C LYS A 5 7.72 0.28 11.13
N ASP A 6 8.19 -0.95 10.96
CA ASP A 6 8.96 -1.44 9.82
C ASP A 6 8.06 -1.90 8.65
N LYS A 7 6.73 -1.84 8.80
CA LYS A 7 5.72 -2.24 7.80
C LYS A 7 5.85 -3.69 7.31
N THR A 8 6.50 -4.57 8.06
CA THR A 8 6.60 -6.00 7.74
C THR A 8 5.41 -6.80 8.28
N SER A 9 4.64 -6.22 9.20
CA SER A 9 3.51 -6.86 9.87
C SER A 9 2.30 -5.94 10.00
N LEU A 10 1.11 -6.53 9.95
CA LEU A 10 -0.19 -5.89 10.16
C LEU A 10 -0.87 -6.51 11.37
N ILE A 11 -1.04 -5.72 12.43
CA ILE A 11 -1.86 -6.08 13.59
C ILE A 11 -3.32 -5.91 13.17
N TYR A 12 -4.01 -7.03 12.95
CA TYR A 12 -5.40 -7.02 12.50
C TYR A 12 -6.33 -6.64 13.66
N ASN A 13 -6.25 -7.40 14.75
CA ASN A 13 -6.97 -7.17 16.00
C ASN A 13 -6.11 -7.63 17.20
N GLN A 14 -6.71 -7.78 18.39
CA GLN A 14 -5.98 -8.18 19.61
C GLN A 14 -5.41 -9.61 19.56
N PHE A 15 -5.91 -10.46 18.66
CA PHE A 15 -5.59 -11.89 18.60
C PHE A 15 -4.86 -12.31 17.33
N LEU A 16 -4.94 -11.50 16.27
CA LEU A 16 -4.42 -11.82 14.95
C LEU A 16 -3.44 -10.75 14.45
N THR A 17 -2.25 -11.20 14.07
CA THR A 17 -1.23 -10.40 13.38
C THR A 17 -0.80 -11.14 12.12
N LEU A 18 -0.75 -10.44 10.99
CA LEU A 18 -0.22 -10.93 9.73
C LEU A 18 1.22 -10.46 9.62
N SER A 19 2.15 -11.38 9.44
CA SER A 19 3.59 -11.08 9.32
C SER A 19 4.09 -11.43 7.92
N GLY A 20 5.26 -10.88 7.56
CA GLY A 20 5.91 -11.20 6.29
C GLY A 20 5.32 -10.49 5.09
N ILE A 21 4.76 -9.29 5.29
CA ILE A 21 4.27 -8.45 4.18
C ILE A 21 5.47 -7.98 3.36
N PRO A 22 5.59 -8.33 2.07
CA PRO A 22 6.74 -7.94 1.27
C PRO A 22 6.79 -6.41 1.08
N PRO A 23 7.98 -5.77 1.14
CA PRO A 23 8.13 -4.33 0.95
C PRO A 23 7.54 -3.78 -0.36
N ASP A 24 7.68 -4.52 -1.46
CA ASP A 24 7.16 -4.17 -2.79
C ASP A 24 5.65 -3.95 -2.79
N THR A 25 4.92 -4.52 -1.84
CA THR A 25 3.47 -4.29 -1.65
C THR A 25 3.12 -2.80 -1.56
N TYR A 26 4.03 -1.98 -1.00
CA TYR A 26 3.81 -0.56 -0.75
C TYR A 26 4.15 0.34 -1.95
N GLU A 27 4.74 -0.21 -3.02
CA GLU A 27 5.08 0.55 -4.23
C GLU A 27 3.85 0.82 -5.11
N TYR A 28 2.84 -0.06 -5.06
CA TYR A 28 1.57 0.21 -5.73
C TYR A 28 0.76 1.23 -4.94
N ARG A 29 0.78 2.49 -5.42
CA ARG A 29 0.21 3.66 -4.75
C ARG A 29 -0.99 4.22 -5.50
N LEU A 30 -2.01 4.60 -4.73
CA LEU A 30 -3.21 5.31 -5.17
C LEU A 30 -3.20 6.69 -4.51
N GLY A 31 -2.67 7.68 -5.22
CA GLY A 31 -2.35 8.99 -4.65
C GLY A 31 -1.22 8.89 -3.62
N ASN A 32 -1.48 9.36 -2.40
CA ASN A 32 -0.46 9.47 -1.35
C ASN A 32 -0.30 8.22 -0.47
N ARG A 33 -1.04 7.14 -0.74
CA ARG A 33 -1.03 5.90 0.06
C ARG A 33 -0.90 4.68 -0.84
N SER A 34 -0.30 3.61 -0.32
CA SER A 34 -0.36 2.30 -0.96
C SER A 34 -1.79 1.73 -0.93
N ALA A 35 -2.08 0.78 -1.81
CA ALA A 35 -3.38 0.10 -1.82
C ALA A 35 -3.68 -0.61 -0.47
N LEU A 36 -2.68 -1.20 0.17
CA LEU A 36 -2.85 -1.82 1.49
C LEU A 36 -3.15 -0.79 2.59
N GLU A 37 -2.48 0.37 2.58
CA GLU A 37 -2.77 1.45 3.52
C GLU A 37 -4.18 2.03 3.35
N TRP A 38 -4.71 2.02 2.12
CA TRP A 38 -6.10 2.36 1.86
C TRP A 38 -7.07 1.40 2.53
N VAL A 39 -6.85 0.09 2.41
CA VAL A 39 -7.70 -0.92 3.07
C VAL A 39 -7.67 -0.73 4.59
N ILE A 40 -6.50 -0.53 5.18
CA ILE A 40 -6.34 -0.36 6.63
C ILE A 40 -7.09 0.87 7.15
N ASP A 41 -7.07 1.96 6.38
CA ASP A 41 -7.71 3.23 6.73
C ASP A 41 -9.25 3.17 6.63
N GLN A 42 -9.76 2.46 5.61
CA GLN A 42 -11.18 2.40 5.31
C GLN A 42 -11.92 1.30 6.09
N TYR A 43 -11.27 0.15 6.31
CA TYR A 43 -11.88 -0.99 6.98
C TYR A 43 -11.68 -0.93 8.50
N GLN A 44 -12.16 0.16 9.11
CA GLN A 44 -12.20 0.32 10.56
C GLN A 44 -13.58 0.80 11.02
N VAL A 45 -13.99 0.36 12.21
CA VAL A 45 -15.20 0.89 12.85
C VAL A 45 -14.97 2.37 13.17
N SER A 46 -15.87 3.22 12.72
CA SER A 46 -15.80 4.66 12.97
C SER A 46 -17.20 5.23 13.19
N THR A 47 -17.29 6.25 14.04
CA THR A 47 -18.55 6.96 14.30
C THR A 47 -18.36 8.43 13.98
N ASP A 48 -19.17 8.95 13.06
CA ASP A 48 -19.14 10.37 12.73
C ASP A 48 -19.71 11.18 13.90
N LYS A 49 -18.91 12.11 14.43
CA LYS A 49 -19.27 12.87 15.64
C LYS A 49 -20.46 13.80 15.45
N ARG A 50 -20.68 14.27 14.22
CA ARG A 50 -21.74 15.24 13.92
C ARG A 50 -23.10 14.57 13.72
N SER A 51 -23.12 13.46 12.99
CA SER A 51 -24.35 12.70 12.68
C SER A 51 -24.64 11.57 13.67
N GLY A 52 -23.65 11.09 14.40
CA GLY A 52 -23.77 9.91 15.26
C GLY A 52 -23.84 8.58 14.49
N ILE A 53 -23.69 8.59 13.17
CA ILE A 53 -23.77 7.38 12.34
C ILE A 53 -22.47 6.59 12.50
N THR A 54 -22.60 5.32 12.87
CA THR A 54 -21.49 4.36 12.93
C THR A 54 -21.37 3.62 11.60
N ASN A 55 -20.18 3.65 11.03
CA ASN A 55 -19.76 2.81 9.92
C ASN A 55 -18.99 1.61 10.49
N ASP A 56 -19.58 0.42 10.37
CA ASP A 56 -18.95 -0.84 10.73
C ASP A 56 -18.77 -1.69 9.45
N PRO A 57 -17.52 -1.96 9.02
CA PRO A 57 -17.25 -2.76 7.84
C PRO A 57 -17.31 -4.27 8.08
N ASN A 58 -17.52 -4.73 9.33
CA ASN A 58 -17.61 -6.16 9.63
C ASN A 58 -18.89 -6.77 9.04
N ARG A 59 -18.74 -7.97 8.48
CA ARG A 59 -19.82 -8.71 7.83
C ARG A 59 -20.11 -9.97 8.61
N GLU A 60 -21.30 -10.07 9.19
CA GLU A 60 -21.72 -11.27 9.94
C GLU A 60 -21.86 -12.50 9.04
N ASP A 61 -22.21 -12.29 7.78
CA ASP A 61 -22.37 -13.35 6.77
C ASP A 61 -21.04 -13.84 6.18
N ASP A 62 -19.99 -13.03 6.22
CA ASP A 62 -18.62 -13.41 5.83
C ASP A 62 -17.58 -12.78 6.80
N PRO A 63 -17.39 -13.39 7.98
CA PRO A 63 -16.48 -12.85 9.00
C PRO A 63 -15.01 -12.78 8.55
N GLN A 64 -14.64 -13.54 7.51
CA GLN A 64 -13.27 -13.59 6.98
C GLN A 64 -13.06 -12.65 5.79
N TYR A 65 -14.10 -11.92 5.37
CA TYR A 65 -14.05 -11.06 4.19
C TYR A 65 -12.87 -10.09 4.20
N ILE A 66 -12.70 -9.33 5.29
CA ILE A 66 -11.64 -8.30 5.39
C ILE A 66 -10.26 -8.95 5.36
N LEU A 67 -10.09 -10.08 6.04
CA LEU A 67 -8.84 -10.83 6.06
C LEU A 67 -8.46 -11.31 4.64
N ARG A 68 -9.44 -11.86 3.92
CA ARG A 68 -9.28 -12.29 2.53
C ARG A 68 -8.97 -11.12 1.60
N LEU A 69 -9.66 -9.99 1.77
CA LEU A 69 -9.44 -8.76 1.03
C LEU A 69 -8.00 -8.24 1.19
N ILE A 70 -7.45 -8.26 2.41
CA ILE A 70 -6.06 -7.87 2.67
C ILE A 70 -5.10 -8.73 1.84
N GLY A 71 -5.27 -10.06 1.86
CA GLY A 71 -4.46 -10.97 1.07
C GLY A 71 -4.55 -10.68 -0.43
N GLN A 72 -5.76 -10.48 -0.94
CA GLN A 72 -6.00 -10.14 -2.35
C GLN A 72 -5.34 -8.80 -2.74
N VAL A 73 -5.42 -7.78 -1.89
CA VAL A 73 -4.80 -6.47 -2.15
C VAL A 73 -3.28 -6.57 -2.16
N ILE A 74 -2.68 -7.36 -1.26
CA ILE A 74 -1.24 -7.63 -1.28
C ILE A 74 -0.85 -8.28 -2.61
N THR A 75 -1.57 -9.32 -3.04
CA THR A 75 -1.30 -9.99 -4.32
C THR A 75 -1.43 -9.03 -5.51
N VAL A 76 -2.52 -8.25 -5.56
CA VAL A 76 -2.73 -7.26 -6.64
C VAL A 76 -1.61 -6.22 -6.67
N SER A 77 -1.16 -5.72 -5.50
CA SER A 77 -0.04 -4.79 -5.43
C SER A 77 1.23 -5.39 -6.04
N LEU A 78 1.59 -6.61 -5.65
CA LEU A 78 2.81 -7.27 -6.13
C LEU A 78 2.78 -7.55 -7.62
N GLU A 79 1.66 -8.08 -8.13
CA GLU A 79 1.50 -8.34 -9.57
C GLU A 79 1.50 -7.04 -10.38
N THR A 80 0.91 -5.96 -9.85
CA THR A 80 0.94 -4.65 -10.51
C THR A 80 2.37 -4.12 -10.62
N VAL A 81 3.14 -4.17 -9.53
CA VAL A 81 4.54 -3.75 -9.50
C VAL A 81 5.36 -4.57 -10.51
N LYS A 82 5.14 -5.89 -10.56
CA LYS A 82 5.79 -6.78 -11.52
C LYS A 82 5.48 -6.39 -12.98
N ILE A 83 4.21 -6.12 -13.29
CA ILE A 83 3.78 -5.68 -14.63
C ILE A 83 4.45 -4.35 -14.99
N VAL A 84 4.40 -3.36 -14.10
CA VAL A 84 5.00 -2.03 -14.35
C VAL A 84 6.50 -2.13 -14.59
N ARG A 85 7.22 -2.92 -13.79
CA ARG A 85 8.67 -3.17 -13.98
C ARG A 85 9.00 -3.91 -15.27
N SER A 86 8.04 -4.63 -15.85
CA SER A 86 8.21 -5.34 -17.13
C SER A 86 7.88 -4.51 -18.37
N LEU A 87 7.40 -3.27 -18.21
CA LEU A 87 7.06 -2.40 -19.33
C LEU A 87 8.34 -2.03 -20.11
N PRO A 88 8.25 -1.92 -21.46
CA PRO A 88 9.38 -1.46 -22.26
C PRO A 88 9.75 -0.01 -21.90
N PRO A 89 11.00 0.39 -22.17
CA PRO A 89 11.39 1.79 -22.01
C PRO A 89 10.51 2.67 -22.91
N LEU A 90 10.23 3.90 -22.46
CA LEU A 90 9.30 4.83 -23.12
C LEU A 90 9.74 5.30 -24.51
N GLY A 91 10.92 4.88 -25.00
CA GLY A 91 11.45 5.26 -26.31
C GLY A 91 11.73 6.76 -26.42
N LEU A 92 11.84 7.46 -25.29
CA LEU A 92 12.15 8.88 -25.26
C LEU A 92 13.62 9.08 -25.63
N PRO A 93 13.95 10.11 -26.42
CA PRO A 93 15.34 10.47 -26.66
C PRO A 93 16.01 10.77 -25.31
N GLU A 94 17.22 10.25 -25.10
CA GLU A 94 18.04 10.54 -23.93
C GLU A 94 18.23 12.06 -23.81
N GLU A 95 17.57 12.70 -22.85
CA GLU A 95 17.88 14.08 -22.50
C GLU A 95 19.31 14.11 -21.95
N LYS A 96 20.22 14.76 -22.68
CA LYS A 96 21.52 15.14 -22.13
C LYS A 96 21.28 16.17 -21.03
N SER A 97 21.08 15.73 -19.79
CA SER A 97 21.02 16.61 -18.63
C SER A 97 22.28 17.47 -18.57
N PRO A 98 22.19 18.81 -18.65
CA PRO A 98 23.35 19.67 -18.48
C PRO A 98 23.50 19.92 -16.98
N THR A 99 24.34 19.15 -16.29
CA THR A 99 25.20 19.64 -15.17
C THR A 99 25.93 18.51 -14.43
N SER A 100 27.25 18.52 -14.54
CA SER A 100 28.12 18.44 -13.37
C SER A 100 29.36 19.28 -13.66
N PRO A 101 29.80 20.18 -12.75
CA PRO A 101 30.86 21.13 -13.05
C PRO A 101 32.19 20.41 -13.16
N ALA A 102 32.98 20.73 -14.18
CA ALA A 102 34.38 20.35 -14.23
C ALA A 102 35.09 21.02 -13.04
N VAL A 103 35.47 20.23 -12.04
CA VAL A 103 36.53 20.58 -11.11
C VAL A 103 37.84 20.54 -11.88
N ASN A 104 38.26 21.69 -12.42
CA ASN A 104 39.65 21.89 -12.80
C ASN A 104 40.44 22.23 -11.53
N LEU A 105 41.32 21.32 -11.14
CA LEU A 105 42.45 21.59 -10.27
C LEU A 105 43.59 22.11 -11.15
N GLU A 106 43.90 23.40 -11.03
CA GLU A 106 45.24 23.97 -11.26
C GLU A 106 45.69 24.66 -9.98
#